data_AF-A0A3L7N719-F1
#
_entry.id   AF-A0A3L7N719-F1
#
_cell.length_a   1.000
_cell.length_b   1.000
_cell.length_c   1.000
_cell.angle_alpha   90.00
_cell.angle_beta   90.00
_cell.angle_gamma   90.00
#
_symmetry.space_group_name_H-M   'P 1'
#
loop_
_entity.id
_entity.type
_entity.pdbx_description
1 polymer ?
#
loop_
_entity_poly.entity_id
_entity_poly.type
_entity_poly.pdbx_seq_one_letter_code
_entity_poly.pdbx_strand_id
1 'polypeptide(L)' 'MHILESMVQHGHERISFTNDPATGLRAIIAIHSTVLGNALGGTRR' A
#
# COMPACT_ATOMS: atom_id res chain seq x y z
N MET A 1 -9.98 9.56 -10.25
CA MET A 1 -9.78 8.66 -9.10
C MET A 1 -8.77 9.32 -8.16
N HIS A 2 -9.22 9.80 -7.00
CA HIS A 2 -8.39 10.58 -6.07
C HIS A 2 -7.90 9.69 -4.93
N ILE A 3 -6.65 9.23 -5.00
CA ILE A 3 -6.11 8.25 -4.04
C ILE A 3 -6.08 8.79 -2.60
N LEU A 4 -5.74 10.07 -2.43
CA LEU A 4 -5.67 10.71 -1.11
C LEU A 4 -7.04 10.77 -0.44
N GLU A 5 -8.09 11.11 -1.19
CA GLU A 5 -9.47 11.10 -0.68
C GLU A 5 -9.87 9.69 -0.25
N SER A 6 -9.56 8.68 -1.06
CA SER A 6 -9.85 7.28 -0.73
C SER A 6 -9.09 6.80 0.51
N MET A 7 -7.83 7.20 0.67
CA MET A 7 -7.05 6.88 1.86
C MET A 7 -7.69 7.45 3.13
N VAL A 8 -8.14 8.71 3.07
CA VAL A 8 -8.83 9.37 4.19
C VAL A 8 -10.18 8.69 4.47
N GLN A 9 -10.97 8.42 3.44
CA GLN A 9 -12.29 7.78 3.57
C GLN A 9 -12.24 6.40 4.24
N HIS A 10 -11.19 5.62 3.97
CA HIS A 10 -11.04 4.26 4.49
C HIS A 10 -10.05 4.15 5.65
N GLY A 11 -9.42 5.25 6.08
CA GLY A 11 -8.48 5.25 7.20
C GLY A 11 -7.14 4.55 6.92
N HIS A 12 -6.66 4.54 5.67
CA HIS A 12 -5.34 3.98 5.35
C HIS A 12 -4.20 4.84 5.91
N GLU A 13 -3.31 4.23 6.70
CA GLU A 13 -2.11 4.89 7.21
C GLU A 13 -1.07 5.20 6.11
N ARG A 14 -0.86 4.30 5.15
CA ARG A 14 0.19 4.48 4.13
C ARG A 14 -0.07 3.70 2.84
N ILE A 15 0.34 4.29 1.71
CA ILE A 15 0.49 3.59 0.43
C ILE A 15 1.91 3.87 -0.10
N SER A 16 2.61 2.82 -0.53
CA SER A 16 3.93 2.91 -1.16
C SER A 16 3.89 2.35 -2.58
N PHE A 17 4.36 3.15 -3.54
CA PHE A 17 4.55 2.75 -4.93
C PHE A 17 6.01 2.35 -5.11
N THR A 18 6.24 1.11 -5.51
CA THR A 18 7.58 0.58 -5.78
C THR A 18 7.70 0.25 -7.26
N ASN A 19 8.76 0.73 -7.87
CA ASN A 19 9.13 0.42 -9.25
C ASN A 19 10.63 0.10 -9.25
N ASP A 20 10.97 -1.11 -9.68
CA ASP A 20 12.35 -1.48 -9.98
C ASP A 20 12.46 -1.87 -11.47
N PRO A 21 13.00 -0.96 -12.31
CA PRO A 21 13.12 -1.20 -13.74
C PRO A 21 14.05 -2.36 -14.11
N ALA A 22 15.06 -2.67 -13.28
CA ALA A 22 16.02 -3.72 -13.58
C ALA A 22 15.39 -5.12 -13.53
N THR A 23 14.44 -5.33 -12.61
CA THR A 23 13.68 -6.58 -12.50
C THR A 23 12.31 -6.52 -13.17
N GLY A 24 11.86 -5.33 -13.57
CA GLY A 24 10.50 -5.10 -14.06
C GLY A 24 9.44 -5.10 -12.96
N LEU A 25 9.84 -5.11 -11.69
CA LEU A 25 8.92 -5.12 -10.56
C LEU A 25 8.11 -3.82 -10.51
N ARG A 26 6.78 -3.98 -10.45
CA ARG A 26 5.83 -2.90 -10.19
C ARG A 26 4.91 -3.36 -9.08
N ALA A 27 5.04 -2.75 -7.91
CA ALA A 27 4.30 -3.14 -6.73
C ALA A 27 3.66 -1.94 -6.05
N ILE A 28 2.50 -2.20 -5.44
CA ILE A 28 1.82 -1.26 -4.55
C ILE A 28 1.65 -1.97 -3.21
N ILE A 29 2.18 -1.35 -2.16
CA ILE A 29 2.05 -1.85 -0.79
C ILE A 29 1.13 -0.86 -0.06
N ALA A 30 -0.07 -1.32 0.30
CA ALA A 30 -1.05 -0.54 1.04
C ALA A 30 -1.15 -1.06 2.47
N ILE A 31 -0.97 -0.15 3.44
CA ILE A 31 -1.11 -0.43 4.86
C ILE A 31 -2.39 0.26 5.33
N HIS A 32 -3.35 -0.53 5.80
CA HIS A 32 -4.57 -0.01 6.41
C HIS A 32 -4.31 0.48 7.82
N SER A 33 -3.84 -0.41 8.72
CA SER A 33 -3.48 -0.02 10.08
C SER A 33 -2.35 -0.84 10.67
N THR A 34 -1.59 -0.22 11.58
CA THR A 34 -0.55 -0.83 12.41
C THR A 34 -0.80 -0.69 13.92
N VAL A 35 -2.03 -0.32 14.33
CA VAL A 35 -2.39 -0.06 15.75
C VAL A 35 -2.10 -1.27 16.67
N LEU A 36 -2.28 -2.49 16.17
CA LEU A 36 -2.04 -3.73 16.92
C LEU A 36 -0.66 -4.35 16.67
N GLY A 37 0.22 -3.66 15.95
CA GLY A 37 1.56 -4.12 15.58
C GLY A 37 1.81 -4.10 14.07
N ASN A 38 2.84 -4.83 13.65
CA ASN A 38 3.30 -4.84 12.26
C ASN A 38 2.21 -5.33 11.30
N ALA A 39 2.04 -4.62 10.18
CA ALA A 39 1.11 -5.04 9.14
C ALA A 39 1.60 -6.32 8.46
N LEU A 40 0.72 -7.33 8.39
CA LEU A 40 0.93 -8.59 7.68
C LEU A 40 -0.14 -8.73 6.61
N GLY A 41 0.26 -9.10 5.40
CA GLY A 41 -0.64 -9.26 4.26
C GLY A 41 0.01 -10.10 3.16
N GLY A 42 -0.84 -10.72 2.33
CA GLY A 42 -0.39 -11.52 1.20
C GLY A 42 -0.05 -10.67 -0.02
N THR A 43 0.73 -11.23 -0.94
CA THR A 43 0.98 -10.66 -2.27
C THR A 43 0.00 -11.27 -3.27
N ARG A 44 -0.62 -10.42 -4.09
CA ARG A 44 -1.39 -10.84 -5.26
C ARG A 44 -0.66 -10.43 -6.54
N ARG A 45 -0.79 -11.23 -7.60
CA ARG A 45 -0.31 -10.89 -8.94
C ARG A 45 -1.26 -9.93 -9.64
#